data_AF-Q6NC30-F1
#
_entry.id   AF-Q6NC30-F1
#
_cell.length_a   1.000
_cell.length_b   1.000
_cell.length_c   1.000
_cell.angle_alpha   90.00
_cell.angle_beta   90.00
_cell.angle_gamma   90.00
#
_symmetry.space_group_name_H-M   'P 1'
#
loop_
_entity.id
_entity.type
_entity.pdbx_description
1 polymer ?
#
loop_
_entity_poly.entity_id
_entity_poly.type
_entity_poly.pdbx_seq_one_letter_code
_entity_poly.pdbx_strand_id
1 'polypeptide(L)'
;MTMIPVIVSTENGFPPARNCFMREVVALGEHSMDVAELEDLIDRLGEDPSRWPDDRRLAAERLLQESAAARALLAQVRAVREALSAPPVRAPAGLADRIVAAAVRAETAKTTAKTEPADDRAPSEPATPHG
;
A
#
# COMPACT_ATOMS: atom_id res chain seq x y z
N MET A 1 8.03 37.90 27.08
CA MET A 1 7.10 36.99 27.77
C MET A 1 5.75 37.16 27.08
N THR A 2 5.56 36.50 25.94
CA THR A 2 4.40 36.71 25.08
C THR A 2 3.55 35.46 25.10
N MET A 3 2.29 35.69 25.44
CA MET A 3 1.24 34.75 25.80
C MET A 3 0.74 34.02 24.54
N ILE A 4 0.68 32.69 24.60
CA ILE A 4 0.12 31.81 23.56
C ILE A 4 -1.38 31.66 23.84
N PRO A 5 -2.29 31.92 22.89
CA PRO A 5 -3.66 31.46 23.04
C PRO A 5 -3.75 29.97 22.65
N VAL A 6 -4.16 29.16 23.63
CA VAL A 6 -4.59 27.77 23.48
C VAL A 6 -5.97 27.80 22.80
N ILE A 7 -6.07 27.22 21.60
CA ILE A 7 -7.36 26.92 20.99
C ILE A 7 -7.63 25.44 21.19
N VAL A 8 -8.41 25.13 22.23
CA VAL A 8 -9.21 23.92 22.36
C VAL A 8 -10.58 24.25 21.77
N SER A 9 -10.95 23.57 20.69
CA SER A 9 -12.35 23.41 20.27
C SER A 9 -12.48 22.05 19.61
N THR A 10 -12.72 21.08 20.48
CA THR A 10 -13.38 19.83 20.17
C THR A 10 -14.81 20.13 19.73
N GLU A 11 -15.10 20.06 18.45
CA GLU A 11 -16.46 19.73 17.99
C GLU A 11 -16.37 18.62 16.95
N ASN A 12 -16.77 17.43 17.42
CA ASN A 12 -17.04 16.25 16.63
C ASN A 12 -18.19 16.54 15.66
N GLY A 13 -17.86 17.04 14.48
CA GLY A 13 -18.72 16.97 13.30
C GLY A 13 -18.29 15.80 12.44
N PHE A 14 -18.65 14.58 12.86
CA PHE A 14 -18.50 13.38 12.03
C PHE A 14 -19.37 13.55 10.77
N PRO A 15 -18.80 13.69 9.55
CA PRO A 15 -19.61 13.74 8.35
C PRO A 15 -20.28 12.37 8.15
N PRO A 16 -21.59 12.31 7.83
CA PRO A 16 -22.24 11.05 7.53
C PRO A 16 -21.59 10.40 6.30
N ALA A 17 -21.41 9.10 6.44
CA ALA A 17 -20.85 8.22 5.44
C ALA A 17 -21.44 8.40 4.04
N ARG A 18 -20.55 8.31 3.05
CA ARG A 18 -20.76 7.70 1.73
C ARG A 18 -21.71 8.42 0.77
N ASN A 19 -21.12 9.24 -0.08
CA ASN A 19 -21.54 9.31 -1.48
C ASN A 19 -20.55 8.53 -2.35
N CYS A 20 -20.49 7.20 -2.14
CA CYS A 20 -20.34 6.32 -3.29
C CYS A 20 -21.68 6.34 -4.00
N PHE A 21 -21.70 6.52 -5.33
CA PHE A 21 -22.86 6.32 -6.22
C PHE A 21 -23.56 7.60 -6.74
N MET A 22 -22.90 8.34 -7.64
CA MET A 22 -23.41 8.58 -9.00
C MET A 22 -22.33 9.25 -9.86
N ARG A 23 -21.86 8.49 -10.83
CA ARG A 23 -20.93 8.88 -11.89
C ARG A 23 -21.74 8.99 -13.17
N GLU A 24 -22.07 10.21 -13.58
CA GLU A 24 -22.51 10.66 -14.93
C GLU A 24 -22.99 12.10 -14.72
N VAL A 25 -22.42 13.14 -15.34
CA VAL A 25 -22.34 13.41 -16.78
C VAL A 25 -21.11 14.30 -17.04
N VAL A 26 -20.20 13.83 -17.90
CA VAL A 26 -19.11 14.65 -18.46
C VAL A 26 -19.67 15.46 -19.63
N ALA A 27 -19.57 16.80 -19.57
CA ALA A 27 -19.59 17.74 -20.70
C ALA A 27 -19.72 19.19 -20.16
N LEU A 28 -18.99 20.25 -20.52
CA LEU A 28 -18.04 20.60 -21.59
C LEU A 28 -17.33 21.90 -21.12
N GLY A 29 -16.01 22.01 -21.28
CA GLY A 29 -15.28 23.29 -21.14
C GLY A 29 -13.87 23.12 -20.59
N GLU A 30 -12.86 23.21 -21.48
CA GLU A 30 -11.41 23.31 -21.22
C GLU A 30 -10.83 22.48 -20.06
N HIS A 31 -10.14 21.39 -20.40
CA HIS A 31 -9.61 20.36 -19.48
C HIS A 31 -8.66 20.90 -18.39
N SER A 32 -9.21 21.56 -17.37
CA SER A 32 -8.59 21.72 -16.07
C SER A 32 -9.11 20.61 -15.18
N MET A 33 -8.18 19.80 -14.67
CA MET A 33 -8.45 18.76 -13.68
C MET A 33 -9.32 19.32 -12.56
N ASP A 34 -10.36 18.58 -12.17
CA ASP A 34 -11.22 18.96 -11.05
C ASP A 34 -10.79 18.30 -9.73
N VAL A 35 -11.43 18.68 -8.62
CA VAL A 35 -11.06 18.19 -7.27
C VAL A 35 -11.33 16.69 -7.10
N ALA A 36 -12.37 16.14 -7.74
CA ALA A 36 -12.67 14.71 -7.67
C ALA A 36 -11.70 13.89 -8.53
N GLU A 37 -11.27 14.43 -9.68
CA GLU A 37 -10.21 13.82 -10.49
C GLU A 37 -8.87 13.84 -9.75
N LEU A 38 -8.57 14.92 -9.02
CA LEU A 38 -7.40 14.97 -8.13
C LEU A 38 -7.47 13.87 -7.04
N GLU A 39 -8.64 13.66 -6.44
CA GLU A 39 -8.85 12.59 -5.43
C GLU A 39 -8.59 11.20 -6.02
N ASP A 40 -9.13 10.88 -7.20
CA ASP A 40 -8.87 9.59 -7.87
C ASP A 40 -7.38 9.40 -8.20
N LEU A 41 -6.67 10.47 -8.56
CA LEU A 41 -5.23 10.40 -8.75
C LEU A 41 -4.46 10.18 -7.45
N ILE A 42 -4.85 10.83 -6.35
CA ILE A 42 -4.25 10.61 -5.04
C ILE A 42 -4.46 9.15 -4.60
N ASP A 43 -5.66 8.60 -4.79
CA ASP A 43 -5.97 7.23 -4.42
C ASP A 43 -5.16 6.20 -5.24
N ARG A 44 -4.86 6.50 -6.51
CA ARG A 44 -4.14 5.58 -7.41
C ARG A 44 -2.63 5.72 -7.37
N LEU A 45 -2.12 6.95 -7.26
CA LEU A 45 -0.69 7.27 -7.38
C LEU A 45 -0.05 7.68 -6.04
N GLY A 46 -0.87 7.90 -5.01
CA GLY A 46 -0.45 8.37 -3.69
C GLY A 46 -0.43 9.89 -3.57
N GLU A 47 -0.20 10.38 -2.35
CA GLU A 47 -0.37 11.79 -1.97
C GLU A 47 0.77 12.74 -2.38
N ASP A 48 1.79 12.26 -3.09
CA ASP A 48 2.96 13.02 -3.52
C ASP A 48 2.94 13.26 -5.04
N PRO A 49 2.50 14.44 -5.51
CA PRO A 49 2.47 14.78 -6.93
C PRO A 49 3.84 14.73 -7.63
N SER A 50 4.94 14.83 -6.87
CA SER A 50 6.30 14.77 -7.42
C SER A 50 6.64 13.40 -8.02
N ARG A 51 5.89 12.37 -7.63
CA ARG A 51 6.03 11.00 -8.14
C ARG A 51 5.09 10.69 -9.30
N TRP A 52 4.22 11.63 -9.65
CA TRP A 52 3.23 11.43 -10.71
C TRP A 52 3.86 11.68 -12.08
N PRO A 53 3.28 11.11 -13.15
CA PRO A 53 3.62 11.47 -14.52
C PRO A 53 3.49 12.99 -14.75
N ASP A 54 4.38 13.56 -15.56
CA ASP A 54 4.52 15.02 -15.72
C ASP A 54 3.22 15.73 -16.11
N ASP A 55 2.44 15.18 -17.04
CA ASP A 55 1.16 15.77 -17.46
C ASP A 55 0.17 15.91 -16.28
N ARG A 56 0.11 14.88 -15.42
CA ARG A 56 -0.80 14.86 -14.28
C ARG A 56 -0.31 15.73 -13.14
N ARG A 57 1.01 15.76 -12.94
CA ARG A 57 1.66 16.62 -11.95
C ARG A 57 1.38 18.09 -12.26
N LEU A 58 1.60 18.53 -13.50
CA LEU A 58 1.35 19.91 -13.93
C LEU A 58 -0.13 20.30 -13.79
N ALA A 59 -1.05 19.40 -14.16
CA ALA A 59 -2.48 19.66 -14.00
C ALA A 59 -2.89 19.80 -12.51
N ALA A 60 -2.36 18.93 -11.64
CA ALA A 60 -2.61 18.99 -10.21
C ALA A 60 -2.01 20.25 -9.56
N GLU A 61 -0.79 20.63 -9.94
CA GLU A 61 -0.14 21.86 -9.47
C GLU A 61 -0.97 23.10 -9.82
N ARG A 62 -1.50 23.18 -11.05
CA ARG A 62 -2.39 24.27 -11.47
C ARG A 62 -3.67 24.31 -10.63
N LEU A 63 -4.33 23.16 -10.45
CA LEU A 63 -5.53 23.06 -9.63
C LEU A 63 -5.27 23.47 -8.17
N LEU A 64 -4.12 23.09 -7.59
CA LEU A 64 -3.76 23.43 -6.22
C LEU A 64 -3.51 24.93 -6.03
N GLN A 65 -3.05 25.64 -7.07
CA GLN A 65 -2.90 27.09 -7.03
C GLN A 65 -4.26 27.80 -7.05
N GLU A 66 -5.20 27.31 -7.85
CA GLU A 66 -6.49 27.94 -8.10
C GLU A 66 -7.55 27.56 -7.04
N SER A 67 -7.52 26.33 -6.53
CA SER A 67 -8.58 25.78 -5.68
C SER A 67 -8.14 25.61 -4.22
N ALA A 68 -8.84 26.28 -3.31
CA ALA A 68 -8.70 26.05 -1.87
C ALA A 68 -9.18 24.66 -1.45
N ALA A 69 -10.21 24.12 -2.12
CA ALA A 69 -10.74 22.79 -1.83
C ALA A 69 -9.72 21.69 -2.17
N ALA A 70 -9.01 21.81 -3.29
CA ALA A 70 -7.94 20.90 -3.67
C ALA A 70 -6.79 20.89 -2.63
N ARG A 71 -6.40 22.07 -2.13
CA ARG A 71 -5.39 22.20 -1.07
C ARG A 71 -5.85 21.56 0.24
N ALA A 72 -7.12 21.75 0.61
CA ALA A 72 -7.70 21.14 1.81
C ALA A 72 -7.74 19.61 1.70
N LEU A 73 -8.07 19.06 0.53
CA LEU A 73 -8.01 17.62 0.27
C LEU A 73 -6.60 17.08 0.50
N LEU A 74 -5.59 17.67 -0.15
CA LEU A 74 -4.21 17.22 -0.04
C LEU A 74 -3.67 17.33 1.40
N ALA A 75 -4.08 18.37 2.15
CA ALA A 75 -3.73 18.52 3.55
C ALA A 75 -4.33 17.41 4.42
N GLN A 76 -5.58 17.02 4.19
CA GLN A 76 -6.23 15.92 4.91
C GLN A 76 -5.51 14.60 4.67
N VAL A 77 -5.21 14.27 3.40
CA VAL A 77 -4.51 13.02 3.07
C VAL A 77 -3.12 12.98 3.71
N ARG A 78 -2.38 14.10 3.68
CA ARG A 78 -1.08 14.21 4.37
C ARG A 78 -1.21 14.05 5.88
N ALA A 79 -2.23 14.63 6.49
CA ALA A 79 -2.46 14.51 7.93
C ALA A 79 -2.72 13.05 8.34
N VAL A 80 -3.49 12.31 7.54
CA VAL A 80 -3.72 10.88 7.76
C VAL A 80 -2.41 10.09 7.64
N ARG A 81 -1.62 10.34 6.60
CA ARG A 81 -0.33 9.68 6.44
C ARG A 81 0.62 9.98 7.60
N GLU A 82 0.69 11.23 8.03
CA GLU A 82 1.53 11.62 9.16
C GLU A 82 1.08 10.92 10.45
N ALA A 83 -0.24 10.85 10.70
CA ALA A 83 -0.79 10.13 11.84
C ALA A 83 -0.45 8.63 11.82
N LEU A 84 -0.30 8.05 10.63
CA LEU A 84 0.11 6.65 10.44
C LEU A 84 1.63 6.46 10.40
N SER A 85 2.41 7.54 10.32
CA SER A 85 3.86 7.51 10.27
C SER A 85 4.41 7.18 11.67
N ALA A 86 4.42 5.88 12.00
CA ALA A 86 5.00 5.42 13.25
C ALA A 86 6.53 5.64 13.25
N PRO A 87 7.13 6.01 14.40
CA PRO A 87 8.58 6.04 14.54
C PRO A 87 9.19 4.70 14.13
N PRO A 88 10.37 4.68 13.50
CA PRO A 88 11.01 3.45 13.08
C PRO A 88 11.20 2.53 14.28
N VAL A 89 10.40 1.46 14.33
CA VAL A 89 10.47 0.47 15.40
C VAL A 89 11.75 -0.33 15.21
N ARG A 90 12.67 -0.22 16.18
CA ARG A 90 13.90 -1.00 16.19
C ARG A 90 13.54 -2.48 16.38
N ALA A 91 13.98 -3.32 15.45
CA ALA A 91 13.81 -4.76 15.59
C ALA A 91 14.51 -5.26 16.87
N PRO A 92 13.90 -6.19 17.62
CA PRO A 92 14.55 -6.84 18.75
C PRO A 92 15.81 -7.60 18.28
N ALA A 93 16.83 -7.62 19.14
CA ALA A 93 18.10 -8.28 18.84
C ALA A 93 17.87 -9.76 18.45
N GLY A 94 18.56 -10.22 17.40
CA GLY A 94 18.46 -11.60 16.91
C GLY A 94 17.23 -11.93 16.06
N LEU A 95 16.37 -10.95 15.70
CA LEU A 95 15.26 -11.17 14.75
C LEU A 95 15.77 -11.60 13.37
N ALA A 96 16.86 -10.98 12.90
CA ALA A 96 17.49 -11.31 11.62
C ALA A 96 17.90 -12.80 11.58
N ASP A 97 18.62 -13.27 12.59
CA ASP A 97 19.04 -14.67 12.71
C ASP A 97 17.85 -15.63 12.72
N ARG A 98 16.77 -15.27 13.42
CA ARG A 98 15.54 -16.07 13.48
C ARG A 98 14.84 -16.15 12.13
N ILE A 99 14.80 -15.05 11.37
CA ILE A 99 14.23 -15.00 10.02
C ILE A 99 15.07 -15.88 9.08
N VAL A 100 16.40 -15.74 9.10
CA VAL A 100 17.30 -16.55 8.27
C VAL A 100 17.15 -18.04 8.59
N ALA A 101 17.16 -18.41 9.88
CA ALA A 101 16.97 -19.80 10.29
C ALA A 101 15.60 -20.34 9.88
N ALA A 102 14.54 -19.51 9.91
CA ALA A 102 13.22 -19.90 9.44
C ALA A 102 13.16 -20.08 7.91
N ALA A 103 13.79 -19.19 7.14
CA ALA A 103 13.85 -19.29 5.68
C ALA A 103 14.57 -20.57 5.22
N VAL A 104 15.71 -20.90 5.85
CA VAL A 104 16.45 -22.13 5.56
C VAL A 104 15.60 -23.38 5.86
N ARG A 105 14.88 -23.40 6.99
CA ARG A 105 13.97 -24.50 7.33
C ARG A 105 12.79 -24.64 6.36
N ALA A 106 12.27 -23.52 5.86
CA ALA A 106 11.17 -23.52 4.90
C ALA A 106 11.61 -24.12 3.54
N GLU A 107 12.81 -23.80 3.08
CA GLU A 107 13.35 -24.31 1.81
C GLU A 107 13.65 -25.82 1.87
N THR A 108 14.18 -26.29 3.00
CA THR A 108 14.43 -27.72 3.21
C THR A 108 13.14 -28.52 3.31
N ALA A 109 12.11 -28.00 3.99
CA ALA A 109 10.79 -28.64 4.04
C ALA A 109 10.09 -28.69 2.67
N LYS A 110 10.31 -27.67 1.82
CA LYS A 110 9.79 -27.65 0.44
C LYS A 110 10.45 -28.70 -0.47
N THR A 111 11.71 -29.03 -0.17
CA THR A 111 12.49 -30.04 -0.91
C THR A 111 12.12 -31.46 -0.50
N THR A 112 11.86 -31.72 0.79
CA THR A 112 11.44 -33.05 1.27
C THR A 112 10.01 -33.42 0.90
N ALA A 113 9.12 -32.45 0.69
CA ALA A 113 7.75 -32.71 0.21
C ALA A 113 7.66 -33.11 -1.28
N LYS A 114 8.72 -32.94 -2.07
CA LYS A 114 8.78 -33.37 -3.49
C LYS A 114 9.35 -34.79 -3.64
N THR A 115 9.91 -35.36 -2.59
CA THR A 115 10.45 -36.71 -2.58
C THR A 115 9.61 -37.55 -1.63
N GLU A 116 8.39 -37.88 -2.06
CA GLU A 116 7.72 -39.06 -1.55
C GLU A 116 8.52 -40.26 -2.06
N PRO A 117 9.11 -41.09 -1.18
CA PRO A 117 9.88 -42.25 -1.59
C PRO A 117 8.89 -43.29 -2.10
N ALA A 118 9.06 -43.71 -3.36
CA ALA A 118 8.51 -44.95 -3.85
C ALA A 118 9.05 -46.08 -2.95
N ASP A 119 8.25 -46.46 -1.97
CA ASP A 119 8.37 -47.69 -1.22
C ASP A 119 8.09 -48.83 -2.20
N ASP A 120 9.14 -49.37 -2.79
CA ASP A 120 9.09 -50.65 -3.49
C ASP A 120 10.20 -51.53 -2.89
N ARG A 121 9.87 -52.09 -1.73
CA ARG A 121 10.68 -53.11 -1.05
C ARG A 121 9.95 -54.44 -1.15
N ALA A 122 10.36 -55.30 -2.08
CA ALA A 122 10.54 -56.73 -1.82
C ALA A 122 11.20 -57.48 -3.00
N PRO A 123 11.86 -58.63 -2.75
CA PRO A 123 13.15 -58.96 -3.37
C PRO A 123 13.18 -60.27 -4.17
N SER A 124 14.25 -60.40 -4.97
CA SER A 124 14.92 -61.65 -5.39
C SER A 124 14.24 -62.53 -6.44
N GLU A 125 14.81 -62.57 -7.64
CA GLU A 125 14.95 -63.81 -8.43
C GLU A 125 16.33 -63.83 -9.11
N PRO A 126 17.26 -64.74 -8.73
CA PRO A 126 18.52 -64.91 -9.44
C PRO A 126 18.30 -65.69 -10.74
N ALA A 127 18.95 -65.20 -11.79
CA ALA A 127 18.97 -65.76 -13.14
C ALA A 127 19.23 -67.27 -13.17
N THR A 128 18.46 -67.98 -14.00
CA THR A 128 18.83 -69.31 -14.50
C THR A 128 18.83 -69.28 -16.02
N PRO A 129 19.93 -69.61 -16.71
CA PRO A 129 19.94 -69.81 -18.16
C PRO A 129 19.57 -71.27 -18.46
N HIS A 130 18.60 -71.48 -19.35
CA HIS A 130 18.40 -72.78 -20.00
C HIS A 130 18.40 -72.57 -21.51
N GLY A 131 19.24 -73.36 -22.19
CA GLY A 131 19.57 -73.24 -23.61
C GLY A 131 18.69 -74.04 -24.55
#